data_AF-A0A946EVE9-F1
#
_entry.id   AF-A0A946EVE9-F1
#
_cell.length_a   1.000
_cell.length_b   1.000
_cell.length_c   1.000
_cell.angle_alpha   90.00
_cell.angle_beta   90.00
_cell.angle_gamma   90.00
#
_symmetry.space_group_name_H-M   'P 1'
#
loop_
_entity.id
_entity.type
_entity.pdbx_description
1 polymer ?
#
loop_
_entity_poly.entity_id
_entity_poly.type
_entity_poly.pdbx_seq_one_letter_code
_entity_poly.pdbx_strand_id
1 'polypeptide(L)'
;MLFSNFVAFACEDGEYLVTAYYSPSPSQTLFLTGDYKSEIRLNGKGIFTASGLAVTDYKYGFVAADDCFEFGDKVSIGNIGVFAVLDRGGAIKDKRIDIWMGFGEEARRASKLFGKQLINVTRTDQFISQSRNKIALQHYFAPPKLSFINPMVFRSQHGDFDFRVLNYLSISTIHVKHVYHKNLLLFSVHV
;
A
#
# COMPACT_ATOMS: atom_id res chain seq x y z
N MET A 1 -35.95 27.34 -26.63
CA MET A 1 -34.67 26.70 -26.29
C MET A 1 -34.91 25.76 -25.13
N LEU A 2 -34.87 24.45 -25.37
CA LEU A 2 -34.97 23.44 -24.31
C LEU A 2 -33.57 23.23 -23.75
N PHE A 3 -33.33 23.67 -22.51
CA PHE A 3 -32.13 23.31 -21.79
C PHE A 3 -32.22 21.82 -21.44
N SER A 4 -31.39 21.01 -22.10
CA SER A 4 -31.20 19.61 -21.72
C SER A 4 -30.50 19.61 -20.37
N ASN A 5 -31.23 19.29 -19.31
CA ASN A 5 -30.66 19.03 -17.99
C ASN A 5 -29.80 17.75 -18.08
N PHE A 6 -28.53 17.91 -18.42
CA PHE A 6 -27.52 16.92 -18.09
C PHE A 6 -27.39 16.94 -16.56
N VAL A 7 -28.15 16.08 -15.89
CA VAL A 7 -27.83 15.73 -14.51
C VAL A 7 -26.56 14.90 -14.61
N ALA A 8 -25.40 15.57 -14.49
CA ALA A 8 -24.17 14.86 -14.18
C ALA A 8 -24.47 14.01 -12.95
N PHE A 9 -24.26 12.70 -13.06
CA PHE A 9 -24.49 11.78 -11.95
C PHE A 9 -23.46 12.12 -10.87
N ALA A 10 -23.85 12.99 -9.94
CA ALA A 10 -22.96 13.45 -8.89
C ALA A 10 -22.68 12.26 -7.97
N CYS A 11 -21.40 11.99 -7.71
CA CYS A 11 -21.08 10.98 -6.71
C CYS A 11 -21.59 11.44 -5.35
N GLU A 12 -22.36 10.61 -4.67
CA GLU A 12 -22.93 10.96 -3.37
C GLU A 12 -22.00 10.55 -2.24
N ASP A 13 -22.12 11.22 -1.10
CA ASP A 13 -21.51 10.79 0.15
C ASP A 13 -21.98 9.37 0.51
N GLY A 14 -21.13 8.59 1.19
CA GLY A 14 -21.50 7.27 1.69
C GLY A 14 -20.35 6.28 1.66
N GLU A 15 -20.66 4.99 1.58
CA GLU A 15 -19.66 3.94 1.60
C GLU A 15 -19.04 3.71 0.21
N TYR A 16 -17.71 3.71 0.16
CA TYR A 16 -16.92 3.49 -1.05
C TYR A 16 -15.97 2.31 -0.85
N LEU A 17 -15.72 1.58 -1.93
CA LEU A 17 -14.59 0.65 -1.99
C LEU A 17 -13.30 1.46 -2.13
N VAL A 18 -12.55 1.55 -1.04
CA VAL A 18 -11.27 2.23 -0.99
C VAL A 18 -10.15 1.21 -1.16
N THR A 19 -9.29 1.46 -2.15
CA THR A 19 -8.06 0.70 -2.40
C THR A 19 -6.85 1.63 -2.32
N ALA A 20 -5.67 1.08 -2.57
CA ALA A 20 -4.46 1.86 -2.70
C ALA A 20 -3.63 1.42 -3.91
N TYR A 21 -2.94 2.38 -4.51
CA TYR A 21 -2.01 2.17 -5.62
C TYR A 21 -0.70 2.94 -5.37
N TYR A 22 0.29 2.69 -6.22
CA TYR A 22 1.63 3.25 -6.08
C TYR A 22 2.26 3.46 -7.45
N SER A 23 3.26 4.34 -7.51
CA SER A 23 4.02 4.57 -8.73
C SER A 23 5.26 3.66 -8.79
N PRO A 24 5.40 2.79 -9.80
CA PRO A 24 6.50 1.86 -9.88
C PRO A 24 7.85 2.57 -10.13
N SER A 25 8.90 2.12 -9.45
CA SER A 25 10.29 2.50 -9.74
C SER A 25 10.97 1.44 -10.63
N PRO A 26 11.82 1.82 -11.60
CA PRO A 26 12.66 0.88 -12.35
C PRO A 26 13.63 0.07 -11.47
N SER A 27 14.03 0.64 -10.32
CA SER A 27 15.01 0.04 -9.42
C SER A 27 14.43 -0.91 -8.38
N GLN A 28 13.10 -1.12 -8.38
CA GLN A 28 12.47 -2.02 -7.40
C GLN A 28 12.68 -3.48 -7.80
N THR A 29 12.76 -4.35 -6.80
CA THR A 29 13.05 -5.77 -7.00
C THR A 29 11.80 -6.58 -7.32
N LEU A 30 10.62 -6.13 -6.89
CA LEU A 30 9.36 -6.85 -7.05
C LEU A 30 8.27 -5.96 -7.66
N PHE A 31 7.44 -6.56 -8.51
CA PHE A 31 6.26 -5.93 -9.11
C PHE A 31 5.04 -6.79 -8.81
N LEU A 32 3.86 -6.19 -8.64
CA LEU A 32 2.62 -6.95 -8.39
C LEU A 32 2.17 -7.73 -9.63
N THR A 33 2.47 -7.17 -10.80
CA THR A 33 2.16 -7.73 -12.13
C THR A 33 3.29 -8.57 -12.72
N GLY A 34 4.44 -8.63 -12.03
CA GLY A 34 5.61 -9.42 -12.43
C GLY A 34 6.70 -8.64 -13.18
N ASP A 35 6.38 -7.53 -13.85
CA ASP A 35 7.38 -6.71 -14.56
C ASP A 35 7.09 -5.20 -14.50
N TYR A 36 8.13 -4.38 -14.69
CA TYR A 36 7.99 -2.92 -14.63
C TYR A 36 7.04 -2.34 -15.68
N LYS A 37 7.05 -2.89 -16.91
CA LYS A 37 6.26 -2.35 -18.01
C LYS A 37 4.78 -2.63 -17.79
N SER A 38 4.41 -3.80 -17.27
CA SER A 38 3.03 -4.12 -16.88
C SER A 38 2.57 -3.28 -15.69
N GLU A 39 3.44 -3.07 -14.71
CA GLU A 39 3.12 -2.26 -13.55
C GLU A 39 2.86 -0.78 -13.90
N ILE A 40 3.63 -0.23 -14.85
CA ILE A 40 3.43 1.14 -15.37
C ILE A 40 2.10 1.25 -16.14
N ARG A 41 1.68 0.20 -16.88
CA ARG A 41 0.37 0.19 -17.54
C ARG A 41 -0.77 0.20 -16.53
N LEU A 42 -0.59 -0.48 -15.40
CA LEU A 42 -1.60 -0.59 -14.36
C LEU A 42 -1.71 0.66 -13.48
N ASN A 43 -0.57 1.14 -12.97
CA ASN A 43 -0.55 2.19 -11.93
C ASN A 43 -0.08 3.56 -12.43
N GLY A 44 0.28 3.67 -13.71
CA GLY A 44 0.85 4.89 -14.28
C GLY A 44 2.33 5.09 -13.94
N LYS A 45 2.93 6.12 -14.54
CA LYS A 45 4.37 6.43 -14.42
C LYS A 45 4.76 7.19 -13.15
N GLY A 46 3.79 7.75 -12.43
CA GLY A 46 4.06 8.60 -11.27
C GLY A 46 4.83 9.88 -11.61
N ILE A 47 4.45 10.54 -12.71
CA ILE A 47 5.04 11.84 -13.09
C ILE A 47 3.98 12.91 -12.93
N PHE A 48 2.86 12.74 -13.64
CA PHE A 48 1.68 13.58 -13.54
C PHE A 48 0.46 12.73 -13.18
N THR A 49 -0.46 13.32 -12.44
CA THR A 49 -1.81 12.80 -12.25
C THR A 49 -2.63 13.05 -13.52
N ALA A 50 -3.81 12.44 -13.64
CA ALA A 50 -4.73 12.71 -14.73
C ALA A 50 -5.20 14.17 -14.81
N SER A 51 -5.15 14.94 -13.72
CA SER A 51 -5.41 16.39 -13.71
C SER A 51 -4.27 17.24 -14.31
N GLY A 52 -3.11 16.62 -14.62
CA GLY A 52 -1.93 17.31 -15.14
C GLY A 52 -0.99 17.88 -14.08
N LEU A 53 -1.30 17.71 -12.79
CA LEU A 53 -0.42 18.14 -11.70
C LEU A 53 0.69 17.12 -11.45
N ALA A 54 1.87 17.60 -11.05
CA ALA A 54 2.97 16.72 -10.70
C ALA A 54 2.66 15.96 -9.40
N VAL A 55 2.86 14.64 -9.40
CA VAL A 55 2.58 13.82 -8.20
C VAL A 55 3.45 14.21 -6.98
N THR A 56 4.60 14.83 -7.23
CA THR A 56 5.52 15.30 -6.19
C THR A 56 4.97 16.45 -5.35
N ASP A 57 4.03 17.21 -5.88
CA ASP A 57 3.50 18.41 -5.22
C ASP A 57 2.38 18.06 -4.21
N TYR A 58 1.80 16.89 -4.36
CA TYR A 58 0.67 16.39 -3.56
C TYR A 58 0.98 15.08 -2.83
N LYS A 59 2.22 14.86 -2.38
CA LYS A 59 2.58 13.58 -1.75
C LYS A 59 1.65 13.22 -0.59
N TYR A 60 1.06 12.02 -0.63
CA TYR A 60 0.05 11.55 0.34
C TYR A 60 -1.20 12.44 0.43
N GLY A 61 -1.46 13.27 -0.57
CA GLY A 61 -2.51 14.29 -0.57
C GLY A 61 -3.57 14.10 -1.64
N PHE A 62 -3.52 13.03 -2.44
CA PHE A 62 -4.47 12.81 -3.52
C PHE A 62 -4.91 11.36 -3.70
N VAL A 63 -6.02 11.21 -4.41
CA VAL A 63 -6.62 9.94 -4.81
C VAL A 63 -6.99 9.92 -6.29
N ALA A 64 -7.16 8.71 -6.82
CA ALA A 64 -7.93 8.47 -8.02
C ALA A 64 -9.41 8.22 -7.65
N ALA A 65 -10.33 8.81 -8.40
CA ALA A 65 -11.78 8.63 -8.24
C ALA A 65 -12.47 8.60 -9.60
N ASP A 66 -13.78 8.32 -9.62
CA ASP A 66 -14.58 8.37 -10.85
C ASP A 66 -14.82 9.82 -11.33
N ASP A 67 -15.27 9.99 -12.58
CA ASP A 67 -15.45 11.28 -13.26
C ASP A 67 -16.61 12.14 -12.70
N CYS A 68 -17.50 11.54 -11.92
CA CYS A 68 -18.50 12.20 -11.09
C CYS A 68 -17.91 13.15 -10.00
N PHE A 69 -16.62 13.06 -9.71
CA PHE A 69 -15.87 14.03 -8.91
C PHE A 69 -15.06 14.90 -9.86
N GLU A 70 -15.12 16.22 -9.71
CA GLU A 70 -14.27 17.10 -10.50
C GLU A 70 -12.82 17.01 -10.02
N PHE A 71 -11.86 17.31 -10.91
CA PHE A 71 -10.47 17.43 -10.45
C PHE A 71 -10.33 18.60 -9.48
N GLY A 72 -9.74 18.34 -8.32
CA GLY A 72 -9.62 19.31 -7.24
C GLY A 72 -10.70 19.19 -6.16
N ASP A 73 -11.77 18.40 -6.40
CA ASP A 73 -12.70 18.01 -5.35
C ASP A 73 -11.93 17.42 -4.18
N LYS A 74 -12.37 17.72 -2.95
CA LYS A 74 -11.77 17.15 -1.75
C LYS A 74 -12.72 16.17 -1.10
N VAL A 75 -12.16 15.06 -0.69
CA VAL A 75 -12.88 13.98 -0.03
C VAL A 75 -12.25 13.66 1.31
N SER A 76 -13.08 13.55 2.34
CA SER A 76 -12.71 12.98 3.62
C SER A 76 -12.92 11.47 3.56
N ILE A 77 -11.88 10.70 3.83
CA ILE A 77 -11.92 9.23 3.80
C ILE A 77 -11.80 8.71 5.22
N GLY A 78 -12.94 8.45 5.87
CA GLY A 78 -13.01 7.96 7.25
C GLY A 78 -12.03 8.64 8.20
N ASN A 79 -11.25 7.84 8.93
CA ASN A 79 -10.19 8.31 9.84
C ASN A 79 -8.80 8.39 9.17
N ILE A 80 -8.72 8.22 7.84
CA ILE A 80 -7.44 8.26 7.10
C ILE A 80 -7.03 9.71 6.87
N GLY A 81 -7.94 10.55 6.39
CA GLY A 81 -7.66 11.96 6.15
C GLY A 81 -8.44 12.55 4.98
N VAL A 82 -8.01 13.74 4.56
CA VAL A 82 -8.63 14.52 3.49
C VAL A 82 -7.71 14.56 2.28
N PHE A 83 -8.23 14.25 1.11
CA PHE A 83 -7.47 14.11 -0.13
C PHE A 83 -8.10 14.88 -1.27
N ALA A 84 -7.28 15.39 -2.19
CA ALA A 84 -7.76 15.90 -3.47
C ALA A 84 -8.00 14.76 -4.46
N VAL A 85 -9.07 14.84 -5.23
CA VAL A 85 -9.30 14.03 -6.41
C VAL A 85 -8.47 14.62 -7.55
N LEU A 86 -7.30 14.03 -7.82
CA LEU A 86 -6.38 14.52 -8.85
C LEU A 86 -6.11 13.50 -9.96
N ASP A 87 -6.48 12.24 -9.75
CA ASP A 87 -6.14 11.17 -10.68
C ASP A 87 -7.37 10.34 -11.13
N ARG A 88 -7.16 9.49 -12.13
CA ARG A 88 -8.17 8.60 -12.71
C ARG A 88 -7.56 7.24 -12.99
N GLY A 89 -8.40 6.21 -12.98
CA GLY A 89 -8.02 4.88 -13.45
C GLY A 89 -9.19 4.21 -14.15
N GLY A 90 -8.89 3.41 -15.19
CA GLY A 90 -9.94 2.74 -15.96
C GLY A 90 -10.84 1.81 -15.14
N ALA A 91 -10.31 1.29 -14.02
CA ALA A 91 -11.04 0.43 -13.08
C ALA A 91 -11.62 1.18 -11.86
N ILE A 92 -11.45 2.50 -11.78
CA ILE A 92 -11.95 3.35 -10.70
C ILE A 92 -13.29 3.92 -11.15
N LYS A 93 -14.34 3.12 -10.91
CA LYS A 93 -15.72 3.35 -11.28
C LYS A 93 -16.65 3.00 -10.13
N ASP A 94 -17.84 3.58 -10.10
CA ASP A 94 -18.96 3.20 -9.21
C ASP A 94 -18.58 3.10 -7.72
N LYS A 95 -18.53 4.25 -7.05
CA LYS A 95 -18.15 4.38 -5.62
C LYS A 95 -16.82 3.68 -5.28
N ARG A 96 -15.81 3.89 -6.12
CA ARG A 96 -14.43 3.43 -5.88
C ARG A 96 -13.45 4.59 -5.78
N ILE A 97 -12.55 4.51 -4.82
CA ILE A 97 -11.44 5.46 -4.62
C ILE A 97 -10.13 4.69 -4.46
N ASP A 98 -9.06 5.20 -5.05
CA ASP A 98 -7.72 4.63 -4.93
C ASP A 98 -6.74 5.64 -4.33
N ILE A 99 -6.18 5.34 -3.16
CA ILE A 99 -5.24 6.23 -2.47
C ILE A 99 -3.83 6.04 -3.04
N TRP A 100 -3.17 7.12 -3.43
CA TRP A 100 -1.79 7.07 -3.88
C TRP A 100 -0.80 6.98 -2.70
N MET A 101 0.02 5.93 -2.69
CA MET A 101 0.91 5.60 -1.57
C MET A 101 2.36 6.06 -1.79
N GLY A 102 2.72 6.63 -2.93
CA GLY A 102 4.11 7.00 -3.22
C GLY A 102 4.77 6.08 -4.23
N PHE A 103 6.08 5.89 -4.08
CA PHE A 103 6.93 5.25 -5.09
C PHE A 103 7.57 3.94 -4.64
N GLY A 104 7.77 3.05 -5.61
CA GLY A 104 8.65 1.88 -5.50
C GLY A 104 8.22 0.87 -4.44
N GLU A 105 9.20 0.10 -3.96
CA GLU A 105 8.99 -1.11 -3.14
C GLU A 105 8.22 -0.84 -1.84
N GLU A 106 8.48 0.30 -1.20
CA GLU A 106 7.83 0.67 0.05
C GLU A 106 6.33 0.95 -0.16
N ALA A 107 6.01 1.75 -1.17
CA ALA A 107 4.64 2.06 -1.54
C ALA A 107 3.91 0.82 -2.09
N ARG A 108 4.59 -0.02 -2.89
CA ARG A 108 4.03 -1.31 -3.35
C ARG A 108 3.56 -2.17 -2.19
N ARG A 109 4.40 -2.30 -1.16
CA ARG A 109 4.09 -3.08 0.05
C ARG A 109 2.94 -2.44 0.82
N ALA A 110 2.97 -1.12 1.00
CA ALA A 110 1.92 -0.37 1.67
C ALA A 110 0.57 -0.50 0.97
N SER A 111 0.52 -0.35 -0.37
CA SER A 111 -0.69 -0.54 -1.17
C SER A 111 -1.24 -1.96 -1.05
N LYS A 112 -0.36 -2.97 -1.08
CA LYS A 112 -0.77 -4.36 -0.89
C LYS A 112 -1.30 -4.63 0.53
N LEU A 113 -0.68 -4.06 1.55
CA LEU A 113 -1.09 -4.21 2.95
C LEU A 113 -2.39 -3.45 3.25
N PHE A 114 -2.60 -2.29 2.61
CA PHE A 114 -3.84 -1.53 2.71
C PHE A 114 -5.04 -2.35 2.21
N GLY A 115 -4.85 -3.11 1.13
CA GLY A 115 -5.86 -4.03 0.61
C GLY A 115 -7.09 -3.31 0.08
N LYS A 116 -8.27 -3.90 0.29
CA LYS A 116 -9.57 -3.33 -0.10
C LYS A 116 -10.41 -3.15 1.16
N GLN A 117 -10.97 -1.97 1.33
CA GLN A 117 -11.75 -1.62 2.51
C GLN A 117 -13.01 -0.87 2.10
N LEU A 118 -14.13 -1.12 2.77
CA LEU A 118 -15.32 -0.30 2.65
C LEU A 118 -15.24 0.82 3.69
N ILE A 119 -15.19 2.08 3.23
CA ILE A 119 -14.98 3.24 4.09
C ILE A 119 -15.98 4.32 3.70
N ASN A 120 -16.51 5.02 4.71
CA ASN A 120 -17.35 6.19 4.48
C ASN A 120 -16.50 7.35 3.91
N VAL A 121 -16.95 7.89 2.79
CA VAL A 121 -16.35 9.01 2.07
C VAL A 121 -17.37 10.13 1.97
N THR A 122 -16.92 11.34 2.28
CA THR A 122 -17.74 12.56 2.15
C THR A 122 -16.99 13.64 1.40
N ARG A 123 -17.69 14.41 0.56
CA ARG A 123 -17.13 15.67 0.05
C ARG A 123 -16.92 16.64 1.20
N THR A 124 -15.88 17.46 1.11
CA THR A 124 -15.54 18.39 2.19
C THR A 124 -14.78 19.60 1.67
N ASP A 125 -14.88 20.73 2.36
CA ASP A 125 -14.04 21.91 2.08
C ASP A 125 -12.75 21.94 2.92
N GLN A 126 -12.58 20.97 3.82
CA GLN A 126 -11.44 20.89 4.74
C GLN A 126 -10.09 20.95 4.00
N PHE A 127 -9.06 21.44 4.71
CA PHE A 127 -7.71 21.53 4.15
C PHE A 127 -7.04 20.15 4.04
N ILE A 128 -6.31 19.92 2.94
CA ILE A 128 -5.52 18.72 2.72
C ILE A 128 -4.21 18.81 3.49
N SER A 129 -4.13 18.11 4.62
CA SER A 129 -2.89 18.02 5.37
C SER A 129 -2.09 16.79 4.94
N GLN A 130 -1.19 16.96 3.97
CA GLN A 130 -0.27 15.90 3.50
C GLN A 130 0.51 15.25 4.66
N SER A 131 0.90 16.02 5.67
CA SER A 131 1.58 15.50 6.86
C SER A 131 0.69 14.62 7.74
N ARG A 132 -0.57 15.02 8.00
CA ARG A 132 -1.52 14.20 8.75
C ARG A 132 -1.88 12.92 8.00
N ASN A 133 -2.14 13.03 6.70
CA ASN A 133 -2.40 11.86 5.85
C ASN A 133 -1.22 10.89 5.88
N LYS A 134 0.02 11.40 5.76
CA LYS A 134 1.22 10.57 5.87
C LYS A 134 1.31 9.84 7.22
N ILE A 135 1.00 10.51 8.33
CA ILE A 135 0.99 9.89 9.67
C ILE A 135 -0.07 8.79 9.74
N ALA A 136 -1.29 9.05 9.26
CA ALA A 136 -2.37 8.07 9.26
C ALA A 136 -2.02 6.83 8.41
N LEU A 137 -1.36 7.04 7.27
CA LEU A 137 -0.93 5.97 6.38
C LEU A 137 0.33 5.25 6.86
N GLN A 138 1.07 5.80 7.83
CA GLN A 138 2.38 5.29 8.25
C GLN A 138 2.35 3.83 8.72
N HIS A 139 1.23 3.38 9.29
CA HIS A 139 1.10 1.98 9.72
C HIS A 139 1.23 0.98 8.56
N TYR A 140 0.88 1.38 7.33
CA TYR A 140 1.02 0.53 6.14
C TYR A 140 2.45 0.50 5.59
N PHE A 141 3.26 1.51 5.92
CA PHE A 141 4.68 1.57 5.55
C PHE A 141 5.57 0.83 6.55
N ALA A 142 5.16 0.79 7.82
CA ALA A 142 5.86 0.07 8.86
C ALA A 142 5.91 -1.44 8.53
N PRO A 143 7.05 -2.11 8.71
CA PRO A 143 7.06 -3.56 8.66
C PRO A 143 6.07 -4.08 9.71
N PRO A 144 5.34 -5.19 9.44
CA PRO A 144 4.49 -5.79 10.46
C PRO A 144 5.32 -5.96 11.72
N LYS A 145 4.82 -5.43 12.86
CA LYS A 145 5.47 -5.66 14.15
C LYS A 145 5.60 -7.17 14.28
N LEU A 146 6.83 -7.66 14.34
CA LEU A 146 7.13 -9.04 14.70
C LEU A 146 6.51 -9.26 16.09
N SER A 147 5.32 -9.84 16.13
CA SER A 147 4.86 -10.46 17.36
C SER A 147 5.85 -11.57 17.64
N PHE A 148 6.56 -11.49 18.78
CA PHE A 148 7.42 -12.56 19.26
C PHE A 148 6.63 -13.86 19.20
N ILE A 149 6.92 -14.69 18.20
CA ILE A 149 6.45 -16.06 18.18
C ILE A 149 7.18 -16.71 19.35
N ASN A 150 6.44 -17.36 20.26
CA ASN A 150 7.02 -18.10 21.38
C ASN A 150 8.27 -18.86 20.89
N PRO A 151 9.42 -18.78 21.58
CA PRO A 151 10.62 -19.45 21.13
C PRO A 151 10.30 -20.92 20.89
N MET A 152 10.52 -21.37 19.66
CA MET A 152 10.34 -22.76 19.30
C MET A 152 11.46 -23.53 20.00
N VAL A 153 11.13 -24.22 21.10
CA VAL A 153 12.08 -25.02 21.85
C VAL A 153 12.26 -26.34 21.11
N PHE A 154 13.42 -26.52 20.47
CA PHE A 154 13.82 -27.82 19.93
C PHE A 154 14.46 -28.63 21.05
N ARG A 155 13.76 -29.67 21.52
CA ARG A 155 14.29 -30.63 22.49
C ARG A 155 14.99 -31.77 21.77
N SER A 156 16.29 -31.94 22.01
CA SER A 156 17.03 -33.14 21.62
C SER A 156 16.46 -34.37 22.34
N GLN A 157 16.31 -35.51 21.65
CA GLN A 157 15.95 -36.78 22.29
C GLN A 157 17.12 -37.42 23.07
N HIS A 158 18.31 -36.81 23.00
CA HIS A 158 19.47 -37.16 23.80
C HIS A 158 19.89 -35.97 24.66
N GLY A 159 19.22 -35.82 25.80
CA GLY A 159 19.77 -35.33 27.07
C GLY A 159 20.20 -33.87 27.22
N ASP A 160 21.06 -33.32 26.35
CA ASP A 160 22.06 -32.37 26.89
C ASP A 160 22.10 -30.96 26.30
N PHE A 161 21.21 -30.56 25.38
CA PHE A 161 21.19 -29.16 24.91
C PHE A 161 19.78 -28.64 24.57
N ASP A 162 19.39 -27.55 25.23
CA ASP A 162 18.22 -26.73 24.90
C ASP A 162 18.67 -25.56 24.03
N PHE A 163 18.26 -25.53 22.75
CA PHE A 163 18.51 -24.38 21.87
C PHE A 163 17.25 -23.52 21.79
N ARG A 164 17.38 -22.24 22.17
CA ARG A 164 16.37 -21.22 21.90
C ARG A 164 16.71 -20.55 20.57
N VAL A 165 16.03 -20.95 19.50
CA VAL A 165 16.12 -20.22 18.23
C VAL A 165 15.20 -19.00 18.35
N LEU A 166 15.80 -17.81 18.38
CA LEU A 166 15.06 -16.57 18.17
C LEU A 166 14.70 -16.51 16.69
N ASN A 167 13.49 -16.93 16.34
CA ASN A 167 13.00 -16.85 14.97
C ASN A 167 12.81 -15.37 14.61
N TYR A 168 13.71 -14.86 13.77
CA TYR A 168 13.50 -13.63 13.03
C TYR A 168 13.17 -13.97 11.57
N LEU A 169 12.06 -13.41 11.08
CA LEU A 169 11.61 -13.30 9.69
C LEU A 169 10.81 -14.47 9.07
N SER A 170 9.87 -14.09 8.21
CA SER A 170 9.15 -14.99 7.31
C SER A 170 10.15 -15.66 6.37
N ILE A 171 10.60 -16.85 6.72
CA ILE A 171 11.46 -17.68 5.88
C ILE A 171 10.57 -18.74 5.25
N SER A 172 10.42 -18.69 3.92
CA SER A 172 9.61 -19.69 3.20
C SER A 172 10.27 -21.06 3.12
N THR A 173 11.59 -21.20 3.38
CA THR A 173 12.24 -22.52 3.57
C THR A 173 13.58 -22.34 4.27
N ILE A 174 13.80 -23.02 5.41
CA ILE A 174 15.11 -23.12 6.07
C ILE A 174 15.77 -24.42 5.56
N HIS A 175 16.88 -24.33 4.83
CA HIS A 175 17.72 -25.48 4.55
C HIS A 175 18.81 -25.60 5.62
N VAL A 176 18.64 -26.55 6.54
CA VAL A 176 19.66 -26.88 7.54
C VAL A 176 20.66 -27.86 6.90
N LYS A 177 21.90 -27.42 6.66
CA LYS A 177 23.02 -28.32 6.40
C LYS A 177 23.79 -28.55 7.70
N HIS A 178 23.82 -29.79 8.16
CA HIS A 178 24.70 -30.19 9.27
C HIS A 178 26.16 -30.20 8.79
N VAL A 179 27.00 -29.38 9.41
CA VAL A 179 28.46 -29.49 9.29
C VAL A 179 29.01 -29.64 10.70
N TYR A 180 29.59 -30.81 10.99
CA TYR A 180 30.26 -31.07 12.26
C TYR A 180 31.74 -30.70 12.12
N HIS A 181 32.19 -29.68 12.85
CA HIS A 181 33.61 -29.45 13.05
C HIS A 181 33.87 -29.04 14.50
N LYS A 182 34.62 -29.87 15.24
CA LYS A 182 35.19 -29.60 16.57
C LYS A 182 34.24 -28.82 17.52
N ASN A 183 33.13 -29.45 17.89
CA ASN A 183 32.21 -28.99 18.95
C ASN A 183 31.58 -27.59 18.76
N LEU A 184 31.58 -27.03 17.55
CA LEU A 184 30.81 -25.83 17.21
C LEU A 184 29.85 -26.13 16.05
N LEU A 185 28.55 -25.94 16.29
CA LEU A 185 27.54 -25.93 15.24
C LEU A 185 27.50 -24.52 14.62
N LEU A 186 27.98 -24.41 13.40
CA LEU A 186 27.91 -23.17 12.60
C LEU A 186 26.69 -23.26 11.67
N PHE A 187 25.74 -22.34 11.83
CA PHE A 187 24.64 -22.16 10.90
C PHE A 187 25.02 -21.07 9.91
N SER A 188 25.01 -21.40 8.62
CA SER A 188 25.09 -20.40 7.55
C SER A 188 23.67 -20.11 7.07
N VAL A 189 23.21 -18.89 7.30
CA VAL A 189 21.98 -18.38 6.68
C VAL A 189 22.38 -17.74 5.36
N HIS A 190 21.82 -18.21 4.25
CA HIS A 190 21.90 -17.50 2.97
C HIS A 190 20.56 -16.80 2.74
N VAL A 191 20.64 -15.50 2.50
CA VAL A 191 19.51 -14.64 2.12
C VAL A 191 19.53 -14.48 0.61
#